data_AF-A0AAU9KUH5-F1
#
_entry.id   AF-A0AAU9KUH5-F1
#
_cell.length_a   1.000
_cell.length_b   1.000
_cell.length_c   1.000
_cell.angle_alpha   90.00
_cell.angle_beta   90.00
_cell.angle_gamma   90.00
#
_symmetry.space_group_name_H-M   'P 1'
#
loop_
_entity.id
_entity.type
_entity.pdbx_description
1 polymer ?
#
loop_
_entity_poly.entity_id
_entity_poly.type
_entity_poly.pdbx_seq_one_letter_code
_entity_poly.pdbx_strand_id
1 'polypeptide(L)'
;MVGCQCVTAQTSQWRIALKTQSNVAVTRQLSPNTDHSKSSATSIGLAFYALKLRAKIASIALDKKTTTNVIKTTKILRDSHSNRLWNAEELLAQRRSIFSPNFDIERRVSREVLTKMLEGANWAPTHGRTEPWRFVVFEAPDKRLELNQLMAKGYKNTVPPNEFIET
;
A
#
# COMPACT_ATOMS: atom_id res chain seq x y z
N MET A 1 44.37 16.33 -16.26
CA MET A 1 43.46 17.28 -15.60
C MET A 1 42.30 17.57 -16.54
N VAL A 2 41.15 16.91 -16.35
CA VAL A 2 39.87 17.33 -16.93
C VAL A 2 38.83 17.07 -15.85
N GLY A 3 38.30 18.15 -15.27
CA GLY A 3 37.33 18.10 -14.18
C GLY A 3 35.95 17.71 -14.71
N CYS A 4 35.36 16.70 -14.08
CA CYS A 4 33.96 16.35 -14.30
C CYS A 4 33.13 17.01 -13.19
N GLN A 5 32.44 18.10 -13.54
CA GLN A 5 31.47 18.75 -12.65
C GLN A 5 30.21 17.89 -12.60
N CYS A 6 30.00 17.20 -11.48
CA CYS A 6 28.73 16.54 -11.18
C CYS A 6 27.65 17.60 -10.95
N VAL A 7 26.71 17.71 -11.89
CA VAL A 7 25.50 18.52 -11.75
C VAL A 7 24.58 17.86 -10.72
N THR A 8 24.18 18.66 -9.75
CA THR A 8 23.36 18.34 -8.59
C THR A 8 21.95 17.90 -8.97
N ALA A 9 21.57 16.67 -8.61
CA ALA A 9 20.16 16.23 -8.62
C ALA A 9 19.49 16.71 -7.32
N GLN A 10 18.80 17.84 -7.43
CA GLN A 10 17.99 18.43 -6.37
C GLN A 10 16.76 17.56 -6.13
N THR A 11 16.77 16.79 -5.04
CA THR A 11 15.63 15.98 -4.60
C THR A 11 14.51 16.90 -4.11
N SER A 12 13.48 17.08 -4.94
CA SER A 12 12.25 17.77 -4.55
C SER A 12 11.52 16.98 -3.47
N GLN A 13 11.73 17.38 -2.22
CA GLN A 13 10.97 16.89 -1.06
C GLN A 13 9.53 17.38 -1.16
N TRP A 14 8.59 16.49 -1.49
CA TRP A 14 7.17 16.72 -1.28
C TRP A 14 6.85 16.63 0.21
N ARG A 15 7.07 17.73 0.94
CA ARG A 15 6.68 17.86 2.35
C ARG A 15 5.24 18.37 2.42
N ILE A 16 4.29 17.44 2.53
CA ILE A 16 2.89 17.77 2.85
C ILE A 16 2.86 18.31 4.29
N ALA A 17 2.80 19.62 4.45
CA ALA A 17 2.58 20.28 5.73
C ALA A 17 1.12 20.11 6.15
N LEU A 18 0.81 19.04 6.88
CA LEU A 18 -0.41 18.95 7.66
C LEU A 18 -0.24 19.86 8.89
N LYS A 19 -0.82 21.07 8.82
CA LYS A 19 -1.07 21.90 10.00
C LYS A 19 -1.97 21.11 10.96
N THR A 20 -1.37 20.51 11.99
CA THR A 20 -2.08 20.05 13.16
C THR A 20 -2.56 21.29 13.92
N GLN A 21 -3.82 21.67 13.72
CA GLN A 21 -4.48 22.57 14.66
C GLN A 21 -4.62 21.80 15.98
N SER A 22 -3.82 22.22 16.96
CA SER A 22 -3.98 21.85 18.35
C SER A 22 -5.39 22.26 18.80
N ASN A 23 -6.19 21.28 19.20
CA ASN A 23 -7.42 21.53 19.95
C ASN A 23 -7.02 22.09 21.32
N VAL A 24 -6.92 23.41 21.41
CA VAL A 24 -6.93 24.12 22.69
C VAL A 24 -8.32 23.94 23.27
N ALA A 25 -8.43 23.11 24.30
CA ALA A 25 -9.62 22.97 25.11
C ALA A 25 -9.90 24.32 25.80
N VAL A 26 -10.77 25.12 25.20
CA VAL A 26 -11.34 26.29 25.87
C VAL A 26 -12.35 25.79 26.88
N THR A 27 -11.88 25.56 28.11
CA THR A 27 -12.73 25.37 29.28
C THR A 27 -13.43 26.69 29.57
N ARG A 28 -14.58 26.92 28.94
CA ARG A 28 -15.47 28.02 29.31
C ARG A 28 -16.13 27.65 30.65
N GLN A 29 -15.53 28.09 31.75
CA GLN A 29 -16.21 28.11 33.04
C GLN A 29 -17.42 29.05 32.91
N LEU A 30 -18.63 28.47 32.95
CA LEU A 30 -19.84 29.23 33.19
C LEU A 30 -20.08 29.23 34.70
N SER A 31 -19.85 30.41 35.30
CA SER A 31 -20.24 30.77 36.66
C SER A 31 -21.76 30.61 36.85
N PRO A 32 -22.25 30.17 38.02
CA PRO A 32 -23.68 30.07 38.27
C PRO A 32 -24.22 31.44 38.67
N ASN A 33 -24.76 32.20 37.72
CA ASN A 33 -25.66 33.29 38.06
C ASN A 33 -27.04 32.70 38.32
N THR A 34 -27.41 32.67 39.61
CA THR A 34 -28.75 32.39 40.10
C THR A 34 -29.67 33.55 39.74
N ASP A 35 -30.64 33.30 38.87
CA ASP A 35 -31.88 34.07 38.80
C ASP A 35 -33.06 33.11 38.84
N HIS A 36 -33.86 33.23 39.89
CA HIS A 36 -35.08 32.46 40.11
C HIS A 36 -36.21 32.96 39.19
N SER A 37 -36.52 32.18 38.14
CA SER A 37 -37.87 31.99 37.59
C SER A 37 -37.79 31.15 36.30
N LYS A 38 -37.39 29.88 36.41
CA LYS A 38 -37.52 28.93 35.29
C LYS A 38 -38.21 27.67 35.78
N SER A 39 -39.41 27.49 35.24
CA SER A 39 -40.34 26.37 35.38
C SER A 39 -39.65 25.04 35.71
N SER A 40 -40.07 24.36 36.78
CA SER A 40 -39.41 23.13 37.28
C SER A 40 -39.36 22.00 36.23
N ALA A 41 -40.26 22.03 35.24
CA ALA A 41 -40.35 21.02 34.19
C ALA A 41 -39.20 21.07 33.15
N THR A 42 -38.63 22.24 32.84
CA THR A 42 -37.56 22.38 31.83
C THR A 42 -36.18 21.99 32.36
N SER A 43 -35.94 22.19 33.66
CA SER A 43 -34.72 21.74 34.37
C SER A 43 -34.57 20.21 34.32
N ILE A 44 -35.67 19.51 34.61
CA ILE A 44 -35.71 18.05 34.68
C ILE A 44 -35.56 17.42 33.28
N GLY A 45 -36.22 17.99 32.26
CA GLY A 45 -36.09 17.50 30.88
C GLY A 45 -34.68 17.62 30.32
N LEU A 46 -33.99 18.74 30.59
CA LEU A 46 -32.61 18.96 30.16
C LEU A 46 -31.63 18.04 30.90
N ALA A 47 -31.87 17.79 32.19
CA ALA A 47 -31.13 16.82 32.98
C ALA A 47 -31.30 15.38 32.44
N PHE A 48 -32.53 14.95 32.13
CA PHE A 48 -32.79 13.64 31.53
C PHE A 48 -32.18 13.49 30.15
N TYR A 49 -32.25 14.53 29.31
CA TYR A 49 -31.61 14.53 28.01
C TYR A 49 -30.09 14.40 28.13
N ALA A 50 -29.47 15.15 29.05
CA ALA A 50 -28.04 15.04 29.33
C ALA A 50 -27.64 13.65 29.86
N LEU A 51 -28.44 13.04 30.74
CA LEU A 51 -28.26 11.68 31.22
C LEU A 51 -28.36 10.65 30.08
N LYS A 52 -29.36 10.80 29.20
CA LYS A 52 -29.53 9.93 28.02
C LYS A 52 -28.39 10.09 27.03
N LEU A 53 -27.88 11.30 26.83
CA LEU A 53 -26.71 11.57 25.99
C LEU A 53 -25.45 10.92 26.57
N ARG A 54 -25.23 11.09 27.88
CA ARG A 54 -24.09 10.48 28.58
C ARG A 54 -24.14 8.94 28.51
N ALA A 55 -25.31 8.34 28.70
CA ALA A 55 -25.49 6.90 28.55
C ALA A 55 -25.19 6.42 27.12
N LYS A 56 -25.65 7.16 26.09
CA LYS A 56 -25.36 6.83 24.69
C LYS A 56 -23.88 6.94 24.36
N ILE A 57 -23.19 7.98 24.83
CA ILE A 57 -21.73 8.15 24.66
C ILE A 57 -20.96 7.05 25.39
N ALA A 58 -21.36 6.68 26.62
CA ALA A 58 -20.75 5.60 27.38
C ALA A 58 -20.91 4.24 26.69
N SER A 59 -22.09 3.96 26.13
CA SER A 59 -22.32 2.72 25.35
C SER A 59 -21.44 2.62 24.10
N ILE A 60 -21.26 3.74 23.38
CA ILE A 60 -20.38 3.82 22.21
C ILE A 60 -18.91 3.61 22.62
N ALA A 61 -18.50 4.10 23.80
CA ALA A 61 -17.13 3.93 24.30
C ALA A 61 -16.80 2.48 24.70
N LEU A 62 -17.79 1.72 25.18
CA LEU A 62 -17.62 0.29 25.50
C LEU A 62 -17.55 -0.57 24.24
N ASP A 63 -18.30 -0.20 23.19
CA ASP A 63 -18.27 -0.90 21.90
C ASP A 63 -16.88 -0.81 21.24
N LYS A 64 -16.20 0.35 21.35
CA LYS A 64 -14.84 0.56 20.83
C LYS A 64 -13.83 -0.50 21.28
N LYS A 65 -13.90 -1.02 22.51
CA LYS A 65 -12.94 -2.04 23.00
C LYS A 65 -13.16 -3.40 22.34
N THR A 66 -14.41 -3.72 22.00
CA THR A 66 -14.81 -4.91 21.23
C THR A 66 -14.50 -4.72 19.74
N THR A 67 -14.82 -3.56 19.17
CA THR A 67 -14.49 -3.22 17.77
C THR A 67 -12.99 -3.21 17.52
N THR A 68 -12.16 -2.75 18.47
CA THR A 68 -10.69 -2.70 18.29
C THR A 68 -10.08 -4.11 18.23
N ASN A 69 -10.60 -5.08 19.00
CA ASN A 69 -10.12 -6.47 18.96
C ASN A 69 -10.67 -7.24 17.74
N VAL A 70 -11.87 -6.89 17.28
CA VAL A 70 -12.45 -7.41 16.03
C VAL A 70 -11.71 -6.84 14.80
N ILE A 71 -11.34 -5.56 14.78
CA ILE A 71 -10.56 -4.93 13.69
C ILE A 71 -9.12 -5.48 13.63
N LYS A 72 -8.55 -5.90 14.76
CA LYS A 72 -7.22 -6.53 14.77
C LYS A 72 -7.21 -7.97 14.26
N THR A 73 -8.35 -8.66 14.33
CA THR A 73 -8.48 -10.09 13.96
C THR A 73 -9.23 -10.30 12.63
N THR A 74 -9.96 -9.30 12.15
CA THR A 74 -10.63 -9.26 10.83
C THR A 74 -10.02 -8.10 10.04
N LYS A 75 -9.46 -8.28 8.85
CA LYS A 75 -10.14 -8.80 7.66
C LYS A 75 -9.08 -9.22 6.64
N ILE A 76 -8.59 -10.46 6.69
CA ILE A 76 -8.09 -11.07 5.45
C ILE A 76 -9.34 -11.34 4.62
N LEU A 77 -9.66 -10.44 3.70
CA LEU A 77 -10.78 -10.60 2.79
C LEU A 77 -10.50 -11.84 1.92
N ARG A 78 -11.47 -12.74 1.80
CA ARG A 78 -11.36 -13.94 0.99
C ARG A 78 -12.42 -13.93 -0.10
N ASP A 79 -12.11 -14.47 -1.27
CA ASP A 79 -13.09 -14.67 -2.34
C ASP A 79 -13.99 -15.91 -2.05
N SER A 80 -14.91 -16.20 -2.97
CA SER A 80 -15.79 -17.39 -2.89
C SER A 80 -15.04 -18.72 -2.89
N HIS A 81 -13.78 -18.74 -3.35
CA HIS A 81 -12.90 -19.89 -3.38
C HIS A 81 -11.92 -19.90 -2.19
N SER A 82 -12.16 -19.06 -1.18
CA SER A 82 -11.30 -18.90 -0.01
C SER A 82 -9.88 -18.38 -0.31
N ASN A 83 -9.63 -17.82 -1.50
CA ASN A 83 -8.35 -17.18 -1.82
C ASN A 83 -8.23 -15.86 -1.07
N ARG A 84 -7.01 -15.57 -0.61
CA ARG A 84 -6.68 -14.28 -0.01
C ARG A 84 -6.80 -13.17 -1.05
N LEU A 85 -7.65 -12.18 -0.78
CA LEU A 85 -7.70 -10.94 -1.53
C LEU A 85 -6.63 -9.99 -1.00
N TRP A 86 -5.93 -9.35 -1.94
CA TRP A 86 -4.83 -8.45 -1.63
C TRP A 86 -5.22 -7.01 -1.93
N ASN A 87 -4.79 -6.09 -1.07
CA ASN A 87 -4.85 -4.66 -1.35
C ASN A 87 -3.61 -4.23 -2.17
N ALA A 88 -3.73 -3.15 -2.94
CA ALA A 88 -2.65 -2.67 -3.79
C ALA A 88 -1.39 -2.30 -2.98
N GLU A 89 -1.56 -1.62 -1.85
CA GLU A 89 -0.47 -1.22 -0.96
C GLU A 89 0.28 -2.44 -0.40
N GLU A 90 -0.46 -3.50 -0.06
CA GLU A 90 0.13 -4.73 0.47
C GLU A 90 0.93 -5.48 -0.61
N LEU A 91 0.38 -5.60 -1.82
CA LEU A 91 1.08 -6.24 -2.96
C LEU A 91 2.41 -5.54 -3.24
N LEU A 92 2.38 -4.21 -3.29
CA LEU A 92 3.57 -3.40 -3.53
C LEU A 92 4.60 -3.57 -2.40
N ALA A 93 4.14 -3.59 -1.14
CA ALA A 93 5.02 -3.77 0.02
C ALA A 93 5.67 -5.17 0.09
N GLN A 94 4.97 -6.20 -0.39
CA GLN A 94 5.42 -7.60 -0.34
C GLN A 94 6.26 -8.01 -1.56
N ARG A 95 6.16 -7.29 -2.69
CA ARG A 95 6.95 -7.60 -3.90
C ARG A 95 8.46 -7.54 -3.60
N ARG A 96 9.15 -8.66 -3.86
CA ARG A 96 10.62 -8.76 -3.80
C ARG A 96 11.16 -9.28 -5.13
N SER A 97 12.43 -8.98 -5.41
CA SER A 97 13.14 -9.61 -6.52
C SER A 97 13.51 -11.04 -6.09
N ILE A 98 13.12 -12.03 -6.91
CA ILE A 98 13.37 -13.45 -6.64
C ILE A 98 14.43 -13.92 -7.65
N PHE A 99 15.44 -14.64 -7.17
CA PHE A 99 16.56 -15.14 -7.96
C PHE A 99 16.32 -16.58 -8.44
N SER A 100 17.05 -17.00 -9.48
CA SER A 100 16.88 -18.29 -10.16
C SER A 100 16.82 -19.53 -9.24
N PRO A 101 17.63 -19.65 -8.16
CA PRO A 101 17.56 -20.82 -7.28
C PRO A 101 16.24 -20.98 -6.53
N ASN A 102 15.46 -19.89 -6.41
CA ASN A 102 14.19 -19.88 -5.71
C ASN A 102 12.99 -20.13 -6.64
N PHE A 103 13.22 -20.34 -7.94
CA PHE A 103 12.16 -20.68 -8.88
C PHE A 103 11.85 -22.17 -8.82
N ASP A 104 10.57 -22.49 -8.88
CA ASP A 104 10.09 -23.86 -9.07
C ASP A 104 10.33 -24.27 -10.53
N ILE A 105 11.19 -25.27 -10.72
CA ILE A 105 11.63 -25.73 -12.04
C ILE A 105 10.55 -26.58 -12.72
N GLU A 106 9.74 -27.30 -11.93
CA GLU A 106 8.74 -28.24 -12.42
C GLU A 106 7.43 -27.53 -12.74
N ARG A 107 7.11 -26.48 -11.98
CA ARG A 107 5.86 -25.74 -12.14
C ARG A 107 5.88 -24.81 -13.35
N ARG A 108 5.05 -25.14 -14.33
CA ARG A 108 4.74 -24.23 -15.44
C ARG A 108 3.68 -23.20 -15.05
N VAL A 109 3.86 -21.96 -15.49
CA VAL A 109 2.84 -20.91 -15.38
C VAL A 109 1.82 -21.12 -16.50
N SER A 110 0.53 -21.07 -16.18
CA SER A 110 -0.51 -21.23 -17.20
C SER A 110 -0.55 -20.04 -18.15
N ARG A 111 -0.92 -20.29 -19.40
CA ARG A 111 -1.00 -19.25 -20.44
C ARG A 111 -1.99 -18.15 -20.07
N GLU A 112 -3.10 -18.49 -19.43
CA GLU A 112 -4.11 -17.53 -18.98
C GLU A 112 -3.56 -16.53 -17.96
N VAL A 113 -2.73 -16.99 -17.03
CA VAL A 113 -2.08 -16.13 -16.04
C VAL A 113 -1.09 -15.19 -16.74
N LEU A 114 -0.30 -15.70 -17.68
CA LEU A 114 0.62 -14.89 -18.47
C LEU A 114 -0.12 -13.80 -19.27
N THR A 115 -1.21 -14.16 -19.95
CA THR A 115 -2.02 -13.19 -20.72
C THR A 115 -2.55 -12.07 -19.82
N LYS A 116 -3.15 -12.41 -18.67
CA LYS A 116 -3.64 -11.41 -17.70
C LYS A 116 -2.54 -10.48 -17.20
N MET A 117 -1.34 -11.01 -16.95
CA MET A 117 -0.19 -10.21 -16.53
C MET A 117 0.28 -9.25 -17.63
N LEU A 118 0.36 -9.72 -18.87
CA LEU A 118 0.79 -8.91 -20.02
C LEU A 118 -0.25 -7.84 -20.37
N GLU A 119 -1.54 -8.16 -20.29
CA GLU A 119 -2.62 -7.18 -20.38
C GLU A 119 -2.46 -6.09 -19.32
N GLY A 120 -2.17 -6.48 -18.07
CA GLY A 120 -1.81 -5.56 -16.99
C GLY A 120 -0.66 -4.63 -17.34
N ALA A 121 0.39 -5.16 -17.97
CA ALA A 121 1.56 -4.39 -18.39
C ALA A 121 1.24 -3.36 -19.48
N ASN A 122 0.24 -3.62 -20.34
CA ASN A 122 -0.21 -2.68 -21.37
C ASN A 122 -0.90 -1.43 -20.79
N TRP A 123 -1.37 -1.46 -19.53
CA TRP A 123 -1.98 -0.29 -18.91
C TRP A 123 -0.96 0.74 -18.40
N ALA A 124 0.33 0.48 -18.59
CA ALA A 124 1.38 1.44 -18.23
C ALA A 124 1.25 2.74 -19.06
N PRO A 125 1.47 3.91 -18.45
CA PRO A 125 1.38 5.17 -19.18
C PRO A 125 2.51 5.29 -20.21
N THR A 126 2.18 5.82 -21.40
CA THR A 126 3.17 6.13 -22.45
C THR A 126 2.99 7.54 -22.95
N HIS A 127 4.12 8.17 -23.27
CA HIS A 127 4.08 9.46 -23.95
C HIS A 127 3.47 9.28 -25.34
N GLY A 128 2.40 10.02 -25.63
CA GLY A 128 1.70 9.93 -26.92
C GLY A 128 0.85 8.68 -27.11
N ARG A 129 0.60 7.87 -26.07
CA ARG A 129 -0.28 6.67 -26.13
C ARG A 129 0.11 5.69 -27.25
N THR A 130 1.41 5.56 -27.54
CA THR A 130 1.91 4.76 -28.65
C THR A 130 2.08 3.27 -28.31
N GLU A 131 1.99 2.91 -27.03
CA GLU A 131 2.04 1.52 -26.54
C GLU A 131 3.18 0.70 -27.20
N PRO A 132 4.45 1.15 -27.08
CA PRO A 132 5.55 0.62 -27.88
C PRO A 132 6.08 -0.73 -27.37
N TRP A 133 5.60 -1.23 -26.23
CA TRP A 133 6.05 -2.50 -25.65
C TRP A 133 5.77 -3.67 -26.59
N ARG A 134 6.72 -4.61 -26.67
CA ARG A 134 6.59 -5.88 -27.38
C ARG A 134 7.06 -6.98 -26.45
N PHE A 135 6.19 -7.94 -26.17
CA PHE A 135 6.50 -9.04 -25.27
C PHE A 135 6.74 -10.31 -26.09
N VAL A 136 7.90 -10.94 -25.87
CA VAL A 136 8.23 -12.25 -26.42
C VAL A 136 8.34 -13.22 -25.25
N VAL A 137 7.55 -14.31 -25.30
CA VAL A 137 7.46 -15.29 -24.20
C VAL A 137 8.14 -16.59 -24.62
N PHE A 138 9.16 -16.99 -23.85
CA PHE A 138 9.88 -18.25 -24.04
C PHE A 138 9.34 -19.34 -23.12
N GLU A 139 8.43 -20.16 -23.61
CA GLU A 139 7.83 -21.24 -22.81
C GLU A 139 8.59 -22.56 -22.89
N ALA A 140 9.16 -22.88 -24.06
CA ALA A 140 9.87 -24.13 -24.28
C ALA A 140 11.22 -24.14 -23.54
N PRO A 141 11.56 -25.22 -22.81
CA PRO A 141 12.84 -25.35 -22.11
C PRO A 141 14.05 -25.12 -23.03
N ASP A 142 14.03 -25.71 -24.22
CA ASP A 142 15.13 -25.60 -25.18
C ASP A 142 15.37 -24.15 -25.63
N LYS A 143 14.29 -23.38 -25.79
CA LYS A 143 14.39 -21.96 -26.17
C LYS A 143 14.89 -21.08 -25.03
N ARG A 144 14.58 -21.41 -23.78
CA ARG A 144 15.18 -20.75 -22.61
C ARG A 144 16.67 -21.06 -22.51
N LEU A 145 17.06 -22.32 -22.76
CA LEU A 145 18.46 -22.72 -22.75
C LEU A 145 19.26 -22.01 -23.84
N GLU A 146 18.72 -21.95 -25.07
CA GLU A 146 19.32 -21.21 -26.19
C GLU A 146 19.54 -19.73 -25.83
N LEU A 147 18.52 -19.07 -25.26
CA LEU A 147 18.62 -17.69 -24.81
C LEU A 147 19.68 -17.52 -23.72
N ASN A 148 19.71 -18.40 -22.72
CA ASN A 148 20.68 -18.36 -21.63
C ASN A 148 22.12 -18.47 -22.17
N GLN A 149 22.36 -19.38 -23.13
CA GLN A 149 23.67 -19.54 -23.76
C GLN A 149 24.09 -18.29 -24.55
N LEU A 150 23.15 -17.68 -25.28
CA LEU A 150 23.40 -16.43 -26.01
C LEU A 150 23.76 -15.28 -25.06
N MET A 151 23.04 -15.14 -23.95
CA MET A 151 23.31 -14.12 -22.92
C MET A 151 24.67 -14.36 -22.25
N ALA A 152 24.99 -15.60 -21.89
CA ALA A 152 26.28 -15.96 -21.29
C ALA A 152 27.45 -15.70 -22.26
N LYS A 153 27.28 -15.99 -23.55
CA LYS A 153 28.27 -15.67 -24.58
C LYS A 153 28.45 -14.17 -24.73
N GLY A 154 27.35 -13.40 -24.77
CA GLY A 154 27.39 -11.94 -24.83
C GLY A 154 28.15 -11.33 -23.66
N TYR A 155 27.86 -11.79 -22.44
CA TYR A 155 28.55 -11.36 -21.22
C TYR A 155 30.07 -11.58 -21.30
N LYS A 156 30.50 -12.81 -21.66
CA LYS A 156 31.92 -13.17 -21.78
C LYS A 156 32.66 -12.38 -22.87
N ASN A 157 31.94 -11.88 -23.88
CA ASN A 157 32.54 -11.08 -24.94
C ASN A 157 32.72 -9.60 -24.54
N THR A 158 31.90 -9.08 -23.61
CA THR A 158 31.89 -7.66 -23.23
C THR A 158 32.69 -7.40 -21.96
N VAL A 159 32.67 -8.33 -21.02
CA VAL A 159 33.33 -8.17 -19.72
C VAL A 159 34.73 -8.80 -19.78
N PRO A 160 35.78 -8.16 -19.25
CA PRO A 160 37.09 -8.76 -19.21
C PRO A 160 37.15 -9.89 -18.15
N PRO A 161 38.00 -10.91 -18.33
CA PRO A 161 37.98 -12.10 -17.48
C PRO A 161 38.24 -11.86 -15.98
N ASN A 162 38.97 -10.79 -15.64
CA ASN A 162 39.27 -10.40 -14.27
C ASN A 162 38.06 -9.83 -13.52
N GLU A 163 36.97 -9.52 -14.23
CA GLU A 163 35.73 -8.94 -13.66
C GLU A 163 34.55 -9.92 -13.74
N PHE A 164 34.81 -11.18 -14.10
CA PHE A 164 33.76 -12.20 -14.15
C PHE A 164 33.24 -12.50 -12.74
N ILE A 165 31.91 -12.39 -12.60
CA ILE A 165 31.20 -12.83 -11.40
C ILE A 165 30.65 -14.22 -11.72
N GLU A 166 31.43 -15.25 -11.44
CA GLU A 166 30.99 -16.65 -11.50
C GLU A 166 30.50 -17.03 -10.10
N THR A 167 29.18 -17.10 -9.92
CA THR A 167 28.50 -17.58 -8.69
C THR A 167 27.45 -18.61 -9.04
#